data_AF-A0A7C3HCZ9-F1
#
_entry.id   AF-A0A7C3HCZ9-F1
#
_cell.length_a   1.000
_cell.length_b   1.000
_cell.length_c   1.000
_cell.angle_alpha   90.00
_cell.angle_beta   90.00
_cell.angle_gamma   90.00
#
_symmetry.space_group_name_H-M   'P 1'
#
loop_
_entity.id
_entity.type
_entity.pdbx_description
1 polymer ?
#
loop_
_entity_poly.entity_id
_entity_poly.type
_entity_poly.pdbx_seq_one_letter_code
_entity_poly.pdbx_strand_id
1 'polypeptide(L)' 'MPVSASEKTAPPSEVLALYDIAKSPSPIRIRADIETLIGFGTRHTLSDTKSNTRGIGAARRWIFKEFTNISKDCGGCL' A
#
# COMPACT_ATOMS: atom_id res chain seq x y z
N MET A 1 42.11 -20.57 -16.99
CA MET A 1 40.73 -21.06 -16.73
C MET A 1 39.87 -19.86 -16.38
N PRO A 2 38.72 -19.63 -17.04
CA PRO A 2 37.83 -18.55 -16.63
C PRO A 2 36.98 -19.04 -15.45
N VAL A 3 37.00 -18.30 -14.35
CA VAL A 3 36.05 -18.46 -13.25
C VAL A 3 34.85 -17.59 -13.59
N SER A 4 33.70 -18.21 -13.87
CA SER A 4 32.44 -17.53 -14.16
C SER A 4 31.49 -17.57 -12.97
N ALA A 5 30.78 -16.44 -12.81
CA ALA A 5 29.57 -16.17 -12.06
C ALA A 5 29.58 -16.34 -10.53
N SER A 6 29.58 -15.20 -9.85
CA SER A 6 29.24 -15.06 -8.43
C SER A 6 27.75 -15.34 -8.24
N GLU A 7 27.41 -16.55 -7.79
CA GLU A 7 26.10 -16.79 -7.18
C GLU A 7 26.04 -16.02 -5.85
N LYS A 8 25.04 -15.15 -5.71
CA LYS A 8 24.76 -14.46 -4.44
C LYS A 8 24.14 -15.46 -3.47
N THR A 9 24.98 -16.26 -2.82
CA THR A 9 24.52 -17.23 -1.83
C THR A 9 24.43 -16.53 -0.47
N ALA A 10 23.21 -16.19 -0.07
CA ALA A 10 22.90 -15.69 1.26
C ALA A 10 23.07 -16.80 2.31
N PRO A 11 23.36 -16.50 3.59
CA PRO A 11 23.36 -17.50 4.66
C PRO A 11 21.99 -18.20 4.76
N PRO A 12 21.92 -19.45 5.28
CA PRO A 12 20.69 -20.25 5.31
C PRO A 12 19.48 -19.60 6.02
N SER A 13 19.72 -18.56 6.83
CA SER A 13 18.71 -17.80 7.55
C SER A 13 18.22 -16.53 6.82
N GLU A 14 18.81 -16.20 5.68
CA GLU A 14 18.53 -14.94 4.99
C GLU A 14 17.52 -15.13 3.84
N VAL A 15 16.36 -14.47 3.98
CA VAL A 15 15.31 -14.47 2.96
C VAL A 15 15.52 -13.27 2.04
N LEU A 16 16.21 -13.48 0.92
CA LEU A 16 16.58 -12.41 -0.03
C LEU A 16 15.39 -11.57 -0.53
N ALA A 17 14.20 -12.16 -0.65
CA ALA A 17 12.97 -11.46 -1.06
C ALA A 17 12.59 -10.31 -0.11
N LEU A 18 13.06 -10.32 1.15
CA LEU A 18 12.79 -9.25 2.11
C LEU A 18 13.42 -7.92 1.68
N TYR A 19 14.54 -7.94 0.97
CA TYR A 19 15.17 -6.70 0.48
C TYR A 19 14.35 -6.03 -0.62
N ASP A 20 13.70 -6.82 -1.48
CA ASP A 20 12.82 -6.28 -2.52
C ASP A 20 11.56 -5.69 -1.91
N ILE A 21 10.97 -6.38 -0.91
CA ILE A 21 9.85 -5.86 -0.13
C ILE A 21 10.24 -4.57 0.60
N ALA A 22 11.44 -4.48 1.18
CA ALA A 22 11.90 -3.29 1.90
C ALA A 22 12.06 -2.06 0.97
N LYS A 23 12.37 -2.28 -0.32
CA LYS A 23 12.54 -1.21 -1.32
C LYS A 23 11.26 -0.88 -2.09
N SER A 24 10.26 -1.74 -2.03
CA SER A 24 8.99 -1.59 -2.76
C SER A 24 8.13 -0.38 -2.35
N PRO A 25 8.06 0.04 -1.07
CA PRO A 25 7.21 1.17 -0.66
C PRO A 25 7.52 2.45 -1.43
N SER A 26 6.47 3.10 -1.94
CA SER A 26 6.58 4.36 -2.68
C SER A 26 6.23 5.56 -1.79
N PRO A 27 7.19 6.46 -1.49
CA PRO A 27 6.91 7.67 -0.71
C PRO A 27 5.86 8.58 -1.36
N ILE A 28 5.83 8.61 -2.70
CA ILE A 28 4.88 9.43 -3.47
C ILE A 28 3.45 8.91 -3.28
N ARG A 29 3.24 7.59 -3.33
CA ARG A 29 1.92 6.98 -3.09
C ARG A 29 1.44 7.22 -1.67
N ILE A 30 2.31 7.00 -0.67
CA ILE A 30 1.99 7.24 0.74
C ILE A 30 1.55 8.69 0.96
N ARG A 31 2.26 9.65 0.37
CA ARG A 31 1.89 11.07 0.47
C ARG A 31 0.52 11.35 -0.15
N ALA A 32 0.26 10.85 -1.35
CA ALA A 32 -1.03 11.05 -2.03
C ALA A 32 -2.21 10.48 -1.23
N ASP A 33 -2.02 9.31 -0.60
CA ASP A 33 -3.04 8.69 0.26
C ASP A 33 -3.28 9.55 1.50
N ILE A 34 -2.23 10.07 2.13
CA ILE A 34 -2.34 11.00 3.27
C ILE A 34 -3.11 12.26 2.86
N GLU A 35 -2.74 12.90 1.75
CA GLU A 35 -3.40 14.12 1.24
C GLU A 35 -4.88 13.87 0.95
N THR A 36 -5.22 12.72 0.37
CA THR A 36 -6.61 12.32 0.14
C THR A 36 -7.36 12.14 1.46
N LEU A 37 -6.76 11.43 2.43
CA LEU A 37 -7.40 11.14 3.71
C LEU A 37 -7.64 12.38 4.57
N ILE A 38 -6.72 13.36 4.56
CA ILE A 38 -6.93 14.64 5.24
C ILE A 38 -7.96 15.51 4.51
N GLY A 39 -8.08 15.36 3.19
CA GLY A 39 -9.06 16.07 2.35
C GLY A 39 -10.52 15.83 2.74
N PHE A 40 -10.84 14.68 3.37
CA PHE A 40 -12.19 14.41 3.89
C PHE A 40 -12.57 15.27 5.11
N GLY A 41 -11.63 16.04 5.68
CA GLY A 41 -11.84 16.99 6.78
C GLY A 41 -12.01 16.36 8.17
N THR A 42 -12.65 15.19 8.29
CA THR A 42 -12.70 14.41 9.53
C THR A 42 -12.87 12.92 9.23
N ARG A 43 -12.30 12.09 10.11
CA ARG A 43 -12.45 10.62 10.12
C ARG A 43 -12.99 10.11 11.46
N HIS A 44 -13.60 11.00 12.24
CA HIS A 44 -14.21 10.61 13.51
C HIS A 44 -15.43 9.71 13.28
N THR A 45 -15.60 8.67 14.08
CA THR A 45 -16.66 7.66 13.91
C THR A 45 -18.07 8.22 14.07
N LEU A 46 -18.23 9.31 14.84
CA LEU A 46 -19.50 10.04 14.98
C LEU A 46 -19.78 11.06 13.86
N SER A 47 -18.90 11.19 12.85
CA SER A 47 -19.13 12.14 11.74
C SER A 47 -20.14 11.61 10.70
N ASP A 48 -20.55 12.47 9.77
CA ASP A 48 -21.51 12.11 8.73
C ASP A 48 -21.03 10.89 7.89
N THR A 49 -21.96 9.96 7.68
CA THR A 49 -21.76 8.71 6.95
C THR A 49 -22.32 8.76 5.53
N LYS A 50 -23.22 9.72 5.25
CA LYS A 50 -23.95 9.83 3.99
C LYS A 50 -23.25 10.75 2.99
N SER A 51 -22.55 11.79 3.45
CA SER A 51 -21.76 12.64 2.56
C SER A 51 -20.75 11.85 1.73
N ASN A 52 -20.67 12.18 0.45
CA ASN A 52 -19.74 11.58 -0.52
C ASN A 52 -18.37 12.27 -0.55
N THR A 53 -18.24 13.45 0.07
CA THR A 53 -17.04 14.28 -0.05
C THR A 53 -16.40 14.62 1.30
N ARG A 54 -17.13 14.48 2.42
CA ARG A 54 -16.65 14.85 3.76
C ARG A 54 -17.02 13.79 4.78
N GLY A 55 -16.18 13.62 5.80
CA GLY A 55 -16.46 12.75 6.94
C GLY A 55 -16.09 11.28 6.75
N ILE A 56 -16.42 10.46 7.76
CA ILE A 56 -16.04 9.06 7.83
C ILE A 56 -16.69 8.20 6.73
N GLY A 57 -17.89 8.57 6.27
CA GLY A 57 -18.56 7.89 5.17
C GLY A 57 -17.75 7.91 3.87
N ALA A 58 -17.34 9.11 3.45
CA ALA A 58 -16.52 9.32 2.27
C ALA A 58 -15.17 8.58 2.38
N ALA A 59 -14.48 8.73 3.52
CA ALA A 59 -13.19 8.10 3.76
C ALA A 59 -13.25 6.56 3.68
N ARG A 60 -14.26 5.93 4.30
CA ARG A 60 -14.44 4.47 4.27
C ARG A 60 -14.66 3.94 2.86
N ARG A 61 -15.49 4.62 2.06
CA ARG A 61 -15.76 4.21 0.67
C ARG A 61 -14.53 4.36 -0.21
N TRP A 62 -13.75 5.41 -0.01
CA TRP A 62 -12.47 5.57 -0.69
C TRP A 62 -11.49 4.45 -0.33
N ILE A 63 -11.30 4.15 0.96
CA ILE A 63 -10.43 3.06 1.41
C ILE A 63 -10.87 1.71 0.80
N PHE A 64 -12.17 1.41 0.82
CA PHE A 64 -12.71 0.18 0.21
C PHE A 64 -12.38 0.09 -1.29
N LYS A 65 -12.49 1.21 -2.01
CA LYS A 65 -12.13 1.28 -3.43
C LYS A 65 -10.64 1.03 -3.65
N GLU A 66 -9.77 1.62 -2.81
CA GLU A 66 -8.33 1.39 -2.92
C GLU A 66 -7.97 -0.09 -2.68
N PHE A 67 -8.51 -0.73 -1.65
CA PHE A 67 -8.29 -2.17 -1.43
C PHE A 67 -8.83 -3.02 -2.59
N THR A 68 -9.98 -2.66 -3.15
CA THR A 68 -10.54 -3.34 -4.33
C THR A 68 -9.61 -3.20 -5.54
N ASN A 69 -9.02 -2.03 -5.76
CA ASN A 69 -8.08 -1.80 -6.84
C ASN A 69 -6.79 -2.61 -6.62
N ILE A 70 -6.23 -2.57 -5.42
CA ILE A 70 -5.03 -3.36 -5.05
C ILE A 70 -5.28 -4.86 -5.26
N SER A 71 -6.43 -5.37 -4.81
CA SER A 71 -6.80 -6.78 -5.02
C SER A 71 -6.83 -7.12 -6.51
N LYS A 72 -7.42 -6.27 -7.35
CA LYS A 72 -7.46 -6.49 -8.80
C LYS A 72 -6.06 -6.51 -9.43
N ASP A 73 -5.19 -5.58 -9.02
CA ASP A 73 -3.84 -5.45 -9.57
C ASP A 73 -2.97 -6.68 -9.25
N CYS A 74 -3.21 -7.36 -8.13
CA CYS A 74 -2.55 -8.61 -7.76
C CYS A 74 -3.32 -9.89 -8.16
N GLY A 75 -4.44 -9.79 -8.89
CA GLY A 75 -5.20 -10.96 -9.33
C GLY A 75 -6.14 -11.58 -8.28
N GLY A 76 -6.65 -10.80 -7.33
CA GLY A 76 -7.60 -11.21 -6.30
C GLY A 76 -6.97 -11.62 -4.98
N CYS A 77 -5.81 -11.05 -4.61
CA CYS A 77 -5.06 -11.44 -3.41
C CYS A 77 -5.62 -10.89 -2.08
N LEU A 78 -6.67 -10.06 -2.11
CA LEU A 78 -7.34 -9.47 -0.95
C LEU A 78 -8.86 -9.66 -1.03
#